data_AF-A0A672MPW3-F1
#
_entry.id   AF-A0A672MPW3-F1
#
_cell.length_a   1.000
_cell.length_b   1.000
_cell.length_c   1.000
_cell.angle_alpha   90.00
_cell.angle_beta   90.00
_cell.angle_gamma   90.00
#
_symmetry.space_group_name_H-M   'P 1'
#
loop_
_entity.id
_entity.type
_entity.pdbx_description
1 polymer ?
#
loop_
_entity_poly.entity_id
_entity_poly.type
_entity_poly.pdbx_seq_one_letter_code
_entity_poly.pdbx_strand_id
1 'polypeptide(L)'
;MDWGTELWDQCDIIDKHTQSGLDLVEKYVKFVKERTEIEQNYAKQLRNLTKKYSPKRGSKEEQECRFSNHQAFLDILNEMNDYTGQRELIAENMMINICIELTKYLQELKQERKMHLSEAKKAQQSLESTYKQLDNSKKRFEREWREAEKAAQCAEKTDQDLNATKADVEKAKQQAHMRTHIAEECKNDYASQLQKYNKEQNQFYFTDMPLVFNRLQDMDERRIKKLAHGYILFADTERHVMPIIGKCLEGMTRTGTNVNERNDSVVLIEQHKSGFERPGDVEFEDYSQGINRASSDSSLGTPKGPLELLGKNKNKTFRLFNKKSKVGFTTL
;
A
#
# COMPACT_ATOMS: atom_id res chain seq x y z
N MET A 1 26.11 17.89 11.97
CA MET A 1 26.91 17.62 10.78
C MET A 1 25.96 17.61 9.61
N ASP A 2 26.31 18.28 8.53
CA ASP A 2 25.46 18.44 7.36
C ASP A 2 26.16 17.88 6.11
N TRP A 3 25.38 17.40 5.15
CA TRP A 3 25.93 16.82 3.92
C TRP A 3 26.64 17.89 3.08
N GLY A 4 26.18 19.14 3.15
CA GLY A 4 26.73 20.25 2.41
C GLY A 4 28.18 20.54 2.72
N THR A 5 28.60 20.38 3.98
CA THR A 5 29.99 20.60 4.39
C THR A 5 30.81 19.32 4.29
N GLU A 6 30.28 18.21 4.79
CA GLU A 6 31.05 16.97 4.97
C GLU A 6 31.15 16.12 3.70
N LEU A 7 30.21 16.28 2.76
CA LEU A 7 30.09 15.48 1.53
C LEU A 7 30.14 16.34 0.26
N TRP A 8 30.80 17.51 0.33
CA TRP A 8 30.84 18.53 -0.73
C TRP A 8 31.32 18.00 -2.11
N ASP A 9 32.08 16.91 -2.15
CA ASP A 9 32.60 16.26 -3.36
C ASP A 9 31.90 14.93 -3.71
N GLN A 10 30.88 14.50 -2.94
CA GLN A 10 30.27 13.16 -3.03
C GLN A 10 28.91 13.14 -3.74
N CYS A 11 28.72 13.96 -4.78
CA CYS A 11 27.44 14.06 -5.50
C CYS A 11 26.88 12.70 -5.96
N ASP A 12 27.74 11.84 -6.53
CA ASP A 12 27.33 10.52 -7.04
C ASP A 12 26.90 9.56 -5.93
N ILE A 13 27.51 9.68 -4.73
CA ILE A 13 27.13 8.87 -3.58
C ILE A 13 25.78 9.33 -3.05
N ILE A 14 25.55 10.64 -2.93
CA ILE A 14 24.27 11.21 -2.50
C ILE A 14 23.16 10.83 -3.48
N ASP A 15 23.41 10.89 -4.79
CA ASP A 15 22.49 10.42 -5.83
C ASP A 15 22.09 8.95 -5.56
N LYS A 16 23.06 8.04 -5.49
CA LYS A 16 22.81 6.60 -5.26
C LYS A 16 22.11 6.32 -3.93
N HIS A 17 22.53 6.98 -2.85
CA HIS A 17 21.95 6.82 -1.50
C HIS A 17 20.48 7.24 -1.49
N THR A 18 20.18 8.43 -2.01
CA THR A 18 18.80 8.94 -2.05
C THR A 18 17.92 8.07 -2.96
N GLN A 19 18.44 7.56 -4.09
CA GLN A 19 17.70 6.62 -4.94
C GLN A 19 17.41 5.30 -4.22
N SER A 20 18.41 4.71 -3.57
CA SER A 20 18.25 3.48 -2.79
C SER A 20 17.20 3.63 -1.70
N GLY A 21 17.13 4.80 -1.04
CA GLY A 21 16.09 5.09 -0.07
C GLY A 21 14.68 5.16 -0.67
N LEU A 22 14.51 5.68 -1.89
CA LEU A 22 13.23 5.66 -2.61
C LEU A 22 12.85 4.22 -3.00
N ASP A 23 13.81 3.42 -3.46
CA ASP A 23 13.59 2.01 -3.82
C ASP A 23 13.15 1.18 -2.60
N LEU A 24 13.68 1.48 -1.42
CA LEU A 24 13.26 0.85 -0.17
C LEU A 24 11.79 1.17 0.18
N VAL A 25 11.36 2.41 0.00
CA VAL A 25 9.95 2.80 0.21
C VAL A 25 9.06 2.03 -0.77
N GLU A 26 9.44 1.96 -2.05
CA GLU A 26 8.70 1.21 -3.07
C GLU A 26 8.59 -0.28 -2.73
N LYS A 27 9.70 -0.89 -2.30
CA LYS A 27 9.74 -2.28 -1.83
C LYS A 27 8.82 -2.50 -0.63
N TYR A 28 8.81 -1.59 0.34
CA TYR A 28 7.94 -1.69 1.51
C TYR A 28 6.46 -1.59 1.12
N VAL A 29 6.09 -0.62 0.27
CA VAL A 29 4.72 -0.50 -0.23
C VAL A 29 4.26 -1.78 -0.93
N LYS A 30 5.12 -2.37 -1.78
CA LYS A 30 4.82 -3.63 -2.45
C LYS A 30 4.59 -4.77 -1.45
N PHE A 31 5.46 -4.88 -0.44
CA PHE A 31 5.31 -5.87 0.62
C PHE A 31 3.97 -5.71 1.37
N VAL A 32 3.62 -4.49 1.78
CA VAL A 32 2.35 -4.25 2.50
C VAL A 32 1.16 -4.54 1.59
N LYS A 33 1.24 -4.22 0.31
CA LYS A 33 0.19 -4.54 -0.68
C LYS A 33 -0.04 -6.05 -0.79
N GLU A 34 1.03 -6.84 -0.94
CA GLU A 34 0.93 -8.31 -0.97
C GLU A 34 0.37 -8.87 0.36
N ARG A 35 0.80 -8.31 1.50
CA ARG A 35 0.26 -8.66 2.82
C ARG A 35 -1.25 -8.37 2.92
N THR A 36 -1.71 -7.25 2.37
CA THR A 36 -3.12 -6.87 2.30
C THR A 36 -3.93 -7.84 1.43
N GLU A 37 -3.40 -8.23 0.27
CA GLU A 37 -4.06 -9.18 -0.64
C GLU A 37 -4.24 -10.57 0.03
N ILE A 38 -3.24 -11.02 0.78
CA ILE A 38 -3.33 -12.25 1.60
C ILE A 38 -4.47 -12.12 2.63
N GLU A 39 -4.55 -10.99 3.33
CA GLU A 39 -5.57 -10.74 4.34
C GLU A 39 -6.99 -10.72 3.74
N GLN A 40 -7.18 -10.06 2.61
CA GLN A 40 -8.45 -10.03 1.90
C GLN A 40 -8.87 -11.42 1.46
N ASN A 41 -7.94 -12.22 0.95
CA ASN A 41 -8.23 -13.59 0.54
C ASN A 41 -8.59 -14.48 1.74
N TYR A 42 -7.92 -14.30 2.88
CA TYR A 42 -8.27 -15.00 4.12
C TYR A 42 -9.69 -14.64 4.58
N ALA A 43 -10.00 -13.34 4.69
CA ALA A 43 -11.33 -12.88 5.11
C ALA A 43 -12.44 -13.35 4.14
N LYS A 44 -12.19 -13.31 2.83
CA LYS A 44 -13.12 -13.84 1.81
C LYS A 44 -13.41 -15.33 2.01
N GLN A 45 -12.38 -16.13 2.32
CA GLN A 45 -12.56 -17.55 2.58
C GLN A 45 -13.38 -17.79 3.84
N LEU A 46 -13.15 -17.03 4.93
CA LEU A 46 -13.97 -17.11 6.14
C LEU A 46 -15.43 -16.73 5.88
N ARG A 47 -15.69 -15.67 5.10
CA ARG A 47 -17.06 -15.28 4.74
C ARG A 47 -17.78 -16.32 3.91
N ASN A 48 -17.07 -16.96 2.99
CA ASN A 48 -17.64 -18.06 2.20
C ASN A 48 -17.93 -19.28 3.09
N LEU A 49 -17.07 -19.55 4.08
CA LEU A 49 -17.26 -20.61 5.05
C LEU A 49 -18.52 -20.36 5.89
N THR A 50 -18.63 -19.21 6.54
CA THR A 50 -19.80 -18.87 7.38
C THR A 50 -21.09 -18.96 6.59
N LYS A 51 -21.13 -18.34 5.40
CA LYS A 51 -22.29 -18.38 4.49
C LYS A 51 -22.67 -19.80 4.05
N LYS A 52 -21.69 -20.69 3.86
CA LYS A 52 -21.93 -22.09 3.46
C LYS A 52 -22.66 -22.87 4.56
N TYR A 53 -22.35 -22.59 5.82
CA TYR A 53 -22.91 -23.30 6.98
C TYR A 53 -24.10 -22.58 7.63
N SER A 54 -24.39 -21.34 7.26
CA SER A 54 -25.62 -20.67 7.70
C SER A 54 -26.87 -21.36 7.11
N PRO A 55 -27.97 -21.49 7.89
CA PRO A 55 -29.22 -22.06 7.43
C PRO A 55 -29.78 -21.32 6.22
N LYS A 56 -30.36 -22.06 5.28
CA LYS A 56 -31.12 -21.47 4.18
C LYS A 56 -32.49 -21.04 4.69
N ARG A 57 -32.88 -19.80 4.43
CA ARG A 57 -34.19 -19.24 4.82
C ARG A 57 -35.33 -20.17 4.37
N GLY A 58 -36.17 -20.65 5.29
CA GLY A 58 -37.28 -21.56 5.00
C GLY A 58 -36.92 -23.05 4.87
N SER A 59 -35.73 -23.48 5.31
CA SER A 59 -35.36 -24.91 5.37
C SER A 59 -35.91 -25.59 6.63
N LYS A 60 -35.98 -26.93 6.61
CA LYS A 60 -36.34 -27.73 7.81
C LYS A 60 -35.39 -27.48 9.00
N GLU A 61 -34.15 -27.06 8.74
CA GLU A 61 -33.14 -26.74 9.77
C GLU A 61 -33.56 -25.52 10.62
N GLU A 62 -34.41 -24.64 10.09
CA GLU A 62 -34.94 -23.50 10.86
C GLU A 62 -35.84 -23.95 12.02
N GLN A 63 -36.48 -25.13 11.89
CA GLN A 63 -37.27 -25.73 12.96
C GLN A 63 -36.38 -26.37 14.04
N GLU A 64 -35.18 -26.83 13.67
CA GLU A 64 -34.16 -27.40 14.57
C GLU A 64 -33.42 -26.31 15.38
N CYS A 65 -33.48 -25.04 14.96
CA CYS A 65 -32.92 -23.90 15.71
C CYS A 65 -33.61 -23.63 17.06
N ARG A 66 -34.65 -24.40 17.40
CA ARG A 66 -35.28 -24.35 18.73
C ARG A 66 -34.46 -25.05 19.82
N PHE A 67 -33.49 -25.88 19.43
CA PHE A 67 -32.55 -26.49 20.36
C PHE A 67 -31.36 -25.55 20.60
N SER A 68 -30.95 -25.42 21.86
CA SER A 68 -29.87 -24.54 22.27
C SER A 68 -28.54 -24.90 21.60
N ASN A 69 -28.27 -26.19 21.34
CA ASN A 69 -27.08 -26.62 20.62
C ASN A 69 -27.03 -26.14 19.15
N HIS A 70 -28.16 -26.13 18.43
CA HIS A 70 -28.24 -25.65 17.05
C HIS A 70 -28.17 -24.13 17.01
N GLN A 71 -28.88 -23.45 17.91
CA GLN A 71 -28.79 -21.99 18.04
C GLN A 71 -27.36 -21.54 18.37
N ALA A 72 -26.67 -22.25 19.26
CA ALA A 72 -25.27 -21.97 19.61
C ALA A 72 -24.34 -22.04 18.39
N PHE A 73 -24.55 -23.00 17.48
CA PHE A 73 -23.78 -23.06 16.24
C PHE A 73 -24.02 -21.81 15.36
N LEU A 74 -25.26 -21.33 15.26
CA LEU A 74 -25.57 -20.09 14.52
C LEU A 74 -24.89 -18.87 15.12
N ASP A 75 -24.91 -18.77 16.44
CA ASP A 75 -24.27 -17.67 17.15
C ASP A 75 -22.74 -17.70 16.96
N ILE A 76 -22.12 -18.89 16.94
CA ILE A 76 -20.70 -19.05 16.56
C ILE A 76 -20.44 -18.57 15.12
N LEU A 77 -21.32 -18.90 14.17
CA LEU A 77 -21.20 -18.42 12.79
C LEU A 77 -21.32 -16.88 12.70
N ASN A 78 -22.15 -16.26 13.54
CA ASN A 78 -22.28 -14.81 13.62
C ASN A 78 -21.02 -14.15 14.19
N GLU A 79 -20.49 -14.65 15.31
CA GLU A 79 -19.22 -14.16 15.88
C GLU A 79 -18.05 -14.33 14.88
N MET A 80 -18.05 -15.40 14.07
CA MET A 80 -17.07 -15.61 13.02
C MET A 80 -17.23 -14.61 11.86
N ASN A 81 -18.46 -14.21 11.52
CA ASN A 81 -18.71 -13.14 10.54
C ASN A 81 -18.17 -11.79 11.03
N ASP A 82 -18.38 -11.46 12.31
CA ASP A 82 -17.86 -10.23 12.91
C ASP A 82 -16.33 -10.23 12.97
N TYR A 83 -15.72 -11.35 13.38
CA TYR A 83 -14.28 -11.57 13.30
C TYR A 83 -13.75 -11.35 11.88
N THR A 84 -14.44 -11.89 10.88
CA THR A 84 -14.07 -11.73 9.46
C THR A 84 -14.10 -10.26 9.05
N GLY A 85 -15.12 -9.50 9.48
CA GLY A 85 -15.19 -8.06 9.25
C GLY A 85 -13.98 -7.30 9.81
N GLN A 86 -13.46 -7.71 10.97
CA GLN A 86 -12.23 -7.12 11.52
C GLN A 86 -10.99 -7.41 10.67
N ARG A 87 -10.90 -8.59 10.07
CA ARG A 87 -9.80 -8.94 9.15
C ARG A 87 -9.85 -8.12 7.87
N GLU A 88 -11.05 -7.85 7.33
CA GLU A 88 -11.21 -6.94 6.20
C GLU A 88 -10.84 -5.50 6.54
N LEU A 89 -11.18 -5.04 7.73
CA LEU A 89 -10.82 -3.71 8.21
C LEU A 89 -9.30 -3.53 8.29
N ILE A 90 -8.55 -4.57 8.70
CA ILE A 90 -7.07 -4.55 8.64
C ILE A 90 -6.60 -4.33 7.20
N ALA A 91 -7.11 -5.12 6.26
CA ALA A 91 -6.73 -5.05 4.86
C ALA A 91 -7.01 -3.67 4.25
N GLU A 92 -8.20 -3.13 4.49
CA GLU A 92 -8.61 -1.80 4.02
C GLU A 92 -7.70 -0.70 4.59
N ASN A 93 -7.47 -0.73 5.90
CA ASN A 93 -6.61 0.27 6.56
C ASN A 93 -5.15 0.20 6.11
N MET A 94 -4.60 -1.00 5.91
CA MET A 94 -3.26 -1.17 5.33
C MET A 94 -3.19 -0.62 3.90
N MET A 95 -4.22 -0.87 3.08
CA MET A 95 -4.26 -0.35 1.70
C MET A 95 -4.30 1.17 1.68
N ILE A 96 -5.23 1.78 2.43
CA ILE A 96 -5.47 3.22 2.39
C ILE A 96 -4.32 3.96 3.08
N ASN A 97 -4.08 3.66 4.36
CA ASN A 97 -3.25 4.50 5.20
C ASN A 97 -1.75 4.25 5.02
N ILE A 98 -1.37 3.10 4.42
CA ILE A 98 0.03 2.78 4.11
C ILE A 98 0.27 2.79 2.61
N CYS A 99 -0.38 1.90 1.84
CA CYS A 99 -0.02 1.73 0.43
C CYS A 99 -0.30 2.98 -0.41
N ILE A 100 -1.52 3.53 -0.35
CA ILE A 100 -1.91 4.71 -1.14
C ILE A 100 -1.11 5.94 -0.68
N GLU A 101 -1.07 6.21 0.61
CA GLU A 101 -0.40 7.38 1.17
C GLU A 101 1.12 7.37 0.92
N LEU A 102 1.81 6.25 1.13
CA LEU A 102 3.25 6.17 0.84
C LEU A 102 3.54 6.20 -0.66
N THR A 103 2.66 5.64 -1.51
CA THR A 103 2.82 5.74 -2.96
C THR A 103 2.73 7.20 -3.43
N LYS A 104 1.76 7.95 -2.92
CA LYS A 104 1.60 9.38 -3.23
C LYS A 104 2.83 10.16 -2.78
N TYR A 105 3.25 9.99 -1.52
CA TYR A 105 4.41 10.67 -0.98
C TYR A 105 5.71 10.32 -1.73
N LEU A 106 5.87 9.07 -2.17
CA LEU A 106 7.00 8.64 -2.99
C LEU A 106 7.09 9.40 -4.33
N GLN A 107 5.95 9.72 -4.97
CA GLN A 107 5.95 10.52 -6.21
C GLN A 107 6.41 11.96 -5.95
N GLU A 108 5.96 12.56 -4.85
CA GLU A 108 6.40 13.89 -4.43
C GLU A 108 7.91 13.92 -4.19
N LEU A 109 8.45 12.93 -3.47
CA LEU A 109 9.89 12.78 -3.23
C LEU A 109 10.70 12.54 -4.51
N LYS A 110 10.19 11.71 -5.44
CA LYS A 110 10.86 11.48 -6.74
C LYS A 110 11.02 12.80 -7.51
N GLN A 111 9.99 13.65 -7.48
CA GLN A 111 10.02 14.96 -8.14
C GLN A 111 10.93 15.96 -7.42
N GLU A 112 10.86 16.03 -6.08
CA GLU A 112 11.71 16.88 -5.23
C GLU A 112 13.20 16.54 -5.42
N ARG A 113 13.54 15.24 -5.36
CA ARG A 113 14.91 14.75 -5.62
C ARG A 113 15.42 15.17 -7.00
N LYS A 114 14.59 14.99 -8.04
CA LYS A 114 14.96 15.36 -9.42
C LYS A 114 15.23 16.86 -9.55
N MET A 115 14.46 17.69 -8.85
CA MET A 115 14.67 19.14 -8.83
C MET A 115 16.04 19.49 -8.22
N HIS A 116 16.36 18.96 -7.04
CA HIS A 116 17.65 19.24 -6.38
C HIS A 116 18.86 18.74 -7.18
N LEU A 117 18.79 17.54 -7.77
CA LEU A 117 19.88 17.02 -8.62
C LEU A 117 20.04 17.83 -9.92
N SER A 118 18.95 18.39 -10.45
CA SER A 118 19.00 19.31 -11.58
C SER A 118 19.68 20.63 -11.21
N GLU A 119 19.45 21.16 -10.00
CA GLU A 119 20.15 22.32 -9.47
C GLU A 119 21.66 22.06 -9.35
N ALA A 120 22.07 20.93 -8.75
CA ALA A 120 23.48 20.52 -8.66
C ALA A 120 24.13 20.46 -10.05
N LYS A 121 23.47 19.80 -11.01
CA LYS A 121 23.97 19.66 -12.38
C LYS A 121 24.14 21.01 -13.08
N LYS A 122 23.20 21.94 -12.89
CA LYS A 122 23.29 23.30 -13.44
C LYS A 122 24.47 24.06 -12.85
N ALA A 123 24.68 23.98 -11.54
CA ALA A 123 25.82 24.61 -10.86
C ALA A 123 27.15 24.05 -11.40
N GLN A 124 27.26 22.73 -11.54
CA GLN A 124 28.44 22.06 -12.12
C GLN A 124 28.70 22.52 -13.56
N GLN A 125 27.66 22.61 -14.38
CA GLN A 125 27.79 23.09 -15.77
C GLN A 125 28.22 24.56 -15.85
N SER A 126 27.74 25.41 -14.94
CA SER A 126 28.17 26.82 -14.84
C SER A 126 29.66 26.93 -14.51
N LEU A 127 30.11 26.19 -13.50
CA LEU A 127 31.52 26.16 -13.09
C LEU A 127 32.43 25.62 -14.21
N GLU A 128 32.04 24.53 -14.87
CA GLU A 128 32.79 23.95 -15.97
C GLU A 128 32.87 24.91 -17.18
N SER A 129 31.80 25.64 -17.47
CA SER A 129 31.77 26.63 -18.55
C SER A 129 32.71 27.81 -18.27
N THR A 130 32.70 28.34 -17.04
CA THR A 130 33.61 29.43 -16.64
C THR A 130 35.06 28.95 -16.57
N TYR A 131 35.31 27.71 -16.15
CA TYR A 131 36.65 27.11 -16.22
C TYR A 131 37.18 27.03 -17.66
N LYS A 132 36.35 26.60 -18.62
CA LYS A 132 36.74 26.57 -20.04
C LYS A 132 37.07 27.95 -20.59
N GLN A 133 36.32 28.98 -20.20
CA GLN A 133 36.61 30.37 -20.57
C GLN A 133 37.98 30.82 -20.01
N LEU A 134 38.24 30.50 -18.74
CA LEU A 134 39.52 30.75 -18.10
C LEU A 134 40.67 30.03 -18.82
N ASP A 135 40.55 28.71 -19.03
CA ASP A 135 41.59 27.90 -19.68
C ASP A 135 41.89 28.38 -21.11
N ASN A 136 40.86 28.74 -21.88
CA ASN A 136 41.02 29.31 -23.22
C ASN A 136 41.75 30.66 -23.19
N SER A 137 41.37 31.56 -22.28
CA SER A 137 42.03 32.86 -22.14
C SER A 137 43.50 32.72 -21.71
N LYS A 138 43.79 31.79 -20.79
CA LYS A 138 45.15 31.46 -20.34
C LYS A 138 46.01 30.95 -21.50
N LYS A 139 45.51 29.98 -22.28
CA LYS A 139 46.21 29.43 -23.46
C LYS A 139 46.45 30.48 -24.54
N ARG A 140 45.49 31.38 -24.76
CA ARG A 140 45.64 32.51 -25.68
C ARG A 140 46.73 33.47 -25.22
N PHE A 141 46.71 33.88 -23.95
CA PHE A 141 47.76 34.71 -23.36
C PHE A 141 49.13 34.07 -23.51
N GLU A 142 49.28 32.79 -23.16
CA GLU A 142 50.54 32.07 -23.29
C GLU A 142 51.06 32.06 -24.74
N ARG A 143 50.17 31.85 -25.73
CA ARG A 143 50.54 31.87 -27.15
C ARG A 143 50.98 33.26 -27.60
N GLU A 144 50.17 34.29 -27.33
CA GLU A 144 50.48 35.66 -27.79
C GLU A 144 51.73 36.22 -27.09
N TRP A 145 51.99 35.84 -25.84
CA TRP A 145 53.22 36.19 -25.13
C TRP A 145 54.46 35.61 -25.82
N ARG A 146 54.44 34.32 -26.20
CA ARG A 146 55.54 33.70 -26.96
C ARG A 146 55.76 34.38 -28.32
N GLU A 147 54.70 34.80 -29.00
CA GLU A 147 54.83 35.54 -30.27
C GLU A 147 55.39 36.95 -30.06
N ALA A 148 55.06 37.62 -28.95
CA ALA A 148 55.66 38.89 -28.57
C ALA A 148 57.16 38.74 -28.27
N GLU A 149 57.56 37.71 -27.50
CA GLU A 149 58.98 37.41 -27.23
C GLU A 149 59.77 37.13 -28.50
N LYS A 150 59.22 36.33 -29.43
CA LYS A 150 59.85 36.07 -30.74
C LYS A 150 60.00 37.36 -31.56
N ALA A 151 58.97 38.21 -31.59
CA ALA A 151 59.02 39.47 -32.33
C ALA A 151 60.02 40.45 -31.72
N ALA A 152 60.12 40.51 -30.39
CA ALA A 152 61.12 41.31 -29.68
C ALA A 152 62.55 40.84 -30.00
N GLN A 153 62.82 39.53 -29.94
CA GLN A 153 64.12 38.96 -30.32
C GLN A 153 64.46 39.21 -31.81
N CYS A 154 63.47 39.17 -32.70
CA CYS A 154 63.66 39.49 -34.11
C CYS A 154 64.05 40.97 -34.30
N ALA A 155 63.32 41.88 -33.64
CA ALA A 155 63.64 43.31 -33.68
C ALA A 155 65.04 43.62 -33.14
N GLU A 156 65.45 42.98 -32.04
CA GLU A 156 66.80 43.11 -31.48
C GLU A 156 67.88 42.61 -32.46
N LYS A 157 67.66 41.45 -33.09
CA LYS A 157 68.58 40.91 -34.10
C LYS A 157 68.70 41.83 -35.32
N THR A 158 67.59 42.39 -35.81
CA THR A 158 67.58 43.32 -36.94
C THR A 158 68.26 44.64 -36.59
N ASP A 159 68.09 45.15 -35.36
CA ASP A 159 68.75 46.37 -34.88
C ASP A 159 70.28 46.23 -34.78
N GLN A 160 70.76 45.01 -34.48
CA GLN A 160 72.19 44.68 -34.39
C GLN A 160 72.83 44.30 -35.75
N ASP A 161 72.04 44.11 -36.81
CA ASP A 161 72.55 43.74 -38.13
C ASP A 161 73.10 44.97 -38.87
N LEU A 162 74.42 44.97 -39.10
CA LEU A 162 75.14 46.03 -39.81
C LEU A 162 74.66 46.22 -41.27
N ASN A 163 73.96 45.24 -41.84
CA ASN A 163 73.43 45.29 -43.20
C ASN A 163 71.95 45.68 -43.27
N ALA A 164 71.26 45.79 -42.13
CA ALA A 164 69.84 46.16 -42.10
C ALA A 164 69.66 47.66 -42.37
N THR A 165 68.62 48.02 -43.13
CA THR A 165 68.29 49.42 -43.34
C THR A 165 67.54 50.00 -42.14
N LYS A 166 67.58 51.33 -41.97
CA LYS A 166 66.77 52.00 -40.94
C LYS A 166 65.27 51.67 -41.05
N ALA A 167 64.77 51.45 -42.27
CA ALA A 167 63.38 51.07 -42.51
C ALA A 167 63.07 49.64 -42.02
N ASP A 168 64.01 48.71 -42.18
CA ASP A 168 63.86 47.32 -41.70
C ASP A 168 63.83 47.26 -40.18
N VAL A 169 64.73 48.02 -39.52
CA VAL A 169 64.77 48.15 -38.06
C VAL A 169 63.47 48.74 -37.52
N GLU A 170 63.00 49.84 -38.11
CA GLU A 170 61.75 50.50 -37.69
C GLU A 170 60.54 49.58 -37.87
N LYS A 171 60.47 48.86 -38.99
CA LYS A 171 59.40 47.87 -39.25
C LYS A 171 59.43 46.74 -38.21
N ALA A 172 60.60 46.22 -37.86
CA ALA A 172 60.74 45.16 -36.88
C ALA A 172 60.34 45.64 -35.46
N LYS A 173 60.73 46.87 -35.08
CA LYS A 173 60.31 47.51 -33.81
C LYS A 173 58.80 47.73 -33.75
N GLN A 174 58.19 48.24 -34.82
CA GLN A 174 56.73 48.41 -34.90
C GLN A 174 55.99 47.07 -34.75
N GLN A 175 56.47 46.02 -35.40
CA GLN A 175 55.91 44.67 -35.28
C GLN A 175 56.04 44.13 -33.84
N ALA A 176 57.18 44.34 -33.18
CA ALA A 176 57.39 43.94 -31.79
C ALA A 176 56.47 44.70 -30.82
N HIS A 177 56.31 46.01 -30.99
CA HIS A 177 55.38 46.82 -30.19
C HIS A 177 53.93 46.38 -30.39
N MET A 178 53.50 46.13 -31.63
CA MET A 178 52.16 45.61 -31.92
C MET A 178 51.91 44.25 -31.25
N ARG A 179 52.86 43.31 -31.34
CA ARG A 179 52.73 41.99 -30.68
C ARG A 179 52.70 42.11 -29.15
N THR A 180 53.50 42.99 -28.58
CA THR A 180 53.50 43.27 -27.13
C THR A 180 52.16 43.81 -26.67
N HIS A 181 51.56 44.75 -27.42
CA HIS A 181 50.23 45.28 -27.12
C HIS A 181 49.16 44.17 -27.10
N ILE A 182 49.14 43.31 -28.13
CA ILE A 182 48.20 42.17 -28.20
C ILE A 182 48.39 41.22 -27.01
N ALA A 183 49.64 40.95 -26.60
CA ALA A 183 49.93 40.09 -25.46
C ALA A 183 49.44 40.70 -24.13
N GLU A 184 49.60 42.02 -23.93
CA GLU A 184 49.07 42.72 -22.75
C GLU A 184 47.52 42.76 -22.75
N GLU A 185 46.86 42.91 -23.90
CA GLU A 185 45.40 42.75 -23.98
C GLU A 185 44.97 41.35 -23.56
N CYS A 186 45.64 40.30 -24.05
CA CYS A 186 45.34 38.92 -23.68
C CYS A 186 45.60 38.62 -22.19
N LYS A 187 46.60 39.28 -21.59
CA LYS A 187 46.89 39.20 -20.15
C LYS A 187 45.76 39.82 -19.32
N ASN A 188 45.24 40.97 -19.74
CA ASN A 188 44.10 41.62 -19.10
C ASN A 188 42.82 40.76 -19.22
N ASP A 189 42.58 40.17 -20.40
CA ASP A 189 41.49 39.21 -20.62
C ASP A 189 41.62 38.01 -19.66
N TYR A 190 42.81 37.41 -19.57
CA TYR A 190 43.09 36.28 -18.68
C TYR A 190 42.86 36.66 -17.20
N ALA A 191 43.37 37.81 -16.75
CA ALA A 191 43.18 38.30 -15.40
C ALA A 191 41.69 38.50 -15.05
N SER A 192 40.91 39.04 -15.99
CA SER A 192 39.46 39.20 -15.86
C SER A 192 38.73 37.86 -15.76
N GLN A 193 39.04 36.90 -16.64
CA GLN A 193 38.45 35.55 -16.56
C GLN A 193 38.84 34.81 -15.28
N LEU A 194 40.06 35.02 -14.76
CA LEU A 194 40.51 34.42 -13.51
C LEU A 194 39.72 34.96 -12.32
N GLN A 195 39.52 36.27 -12.23
CA GLN A 195 38.70 36.87 -11.18
C GLN A 195 37.26 36.35 -11.24
N LYS A 196 36.69 36.26 -12.45
CA LYS A 196 35.35 35.72 -12.68
C LYS A 196 35.24 34.26 -12.22
N TYR A 197 36.18 33.41 -12.63
CA TYR A 197 36.19 31.99 -12.25
C TYR A 197 36.36 31.80 -10.75
N ASN A 198 37.27 32.53 -10.09
CA ASN A 198 37.47 32.40 -8.64
C ASN A 198 36.21 32.79 -7.86
N LYS A 199 35.46 33.79 -8.32
CA LYS A 199 34.17 34.16 -7.72
C LYS A 199 33.13 33.05 -7.90
N GLU A 200 33.01 32.51 -9.11
CA GLU A 200 32.09 31.39 -9.40
C GLU A 200 32.45 30.14 -8.60
N GLN A 201 33.73 29.82 -8.51
CA GLN A 201 34.25 28.69 -7.74
C GLN A 201 33.92 28.85 -6.25
N ASN A 202 34.11 30.04 -5.69
CA ASN A 202 33.76 30.31 -4.30
C ASN A 202 32.25 30.16 -4.06
N GLN A 203 31.42 30.72 -4.93
CA GLN A 203 29.97 30.57 -4.87
C GLN A 203 29.54 29.10 -4.94
N PHE A 204 30.12 28.33 -5.86
CA PHE A 204 29.83 26.92 -6.07
C PHE A 204 30.11 26.09 -4.81
N TYR A 205 31.33 26.16 -4.26
CA TYR A 205 31.75 25.28 -3.18
C TYR A 205 31.28 25.72 -1.80
N PHE A 206 31.11 27.02 -1.56
CA PHE A 206 30.78 27.54 -0.22
C PHE A 206 29.32 27.97 -0.07
N THR A 207 28.53 27.97 -1.14
CA THR A 207 27.11 28.37 -1.08
C THR A 207 26.20 27.41 -1.82
N ASP A 208 26.38 27.25 -3.14
CA ASP A 208 25.38 26.57 -3.98
C ASP A 208 25.32 25.06 -3.72
N MET A 209 26.46 24.37 -3.77
CA MET A 209 26.51 22.92 -3.54
C MET A 209 26.14 22.54 -2.10
N PRO A 210 26.66 23.22 -1.05
CA PRO A 210 26.24 22.94 0.31
C PRO A 210 24.73 23.06 0.52
N LEU A 211 24.10 24.09 -0.06
CA LEU A 211 22.67 24.29 0.04
C LEU A 211 21.87 23.16 -0.63
N VAL A 212 22.30 22.71 -1.81
CA VAL A 212 21.64 21.61 -2.52
C VAL A 212 21.78 20.30 -1.74
N PHE A 213 22.95 20.00 -1.18
CA PHE A 213 23.18 18.78 -0.42
C PHE A 213 22.43 18.77 0.91
N ASN A 214 22.33 19.91 1.60
CA ASN A 214 21.53 20.03 2.82
C ASN A 214 20.03 19.84 2.52
N ARG A 215 19.53 20.34 1.38
CA ARG A 215 18.14 20.06 0.94
C ARG A 215 17.91 18.57 0.65
N LEU A 216 18.89 17.91 0.03
CA LEU A 216 18.83 16.46 -0.19
C LEU A 216 18.87 15.68 1.13
N GLN A 217 19.65 16.13 2.12
CA GLN A 217 19.66 15.57 3.47
C GLN A 217 18.29 15.71 4.13
N ASP A 218 17.71 16.91 4.16
CA ASP A 218 16.40 17.17 4.76
C ASP A 218 15.30 16.32 4.11
N MET A 219 15.38 16.14 2.78
CA MET A 219 14.49 15.27 2.03
C MET A 219 14.68 13.79 2.42
N ASP A 220 15.92 13.33 2.55
CA ASP A 220 16.26 11.96 2.95
C ASP A 220 15.75 11.67 4.37
N GLU A 221 15.99 12.56 5.32
CA GLU A 221 15.57 12.44 6.71
C GLU A 221 14.03 12.44 6.84
N ARG A 222 13.33 13.32 6.11
CA ARG A 222 11.86 13.29 6.04
C ARG A 222 11.33 11.97 5.49
N ARG A 223 11.96 11.43 4.44
CA ARG A 223 11.61 10.11 3.90
C ARG A 223 11.79 9.02 4.97
N ILE A 224 12.92 8.99 5.67
CA ILE A 224 13.17 8.01 6.76
C ILE A 224 12.06 8.08 7.81
N LYS A 225 11.74 9.29 8.28
CA LYS A 225 10.72 9.52 9.29
C LYS A 225 9.34 9.05 8.84
N LYS A 226 8.95 9.34 7.59
CA LYS A 226 7.66 8.90 7.04
C LYS A 226 7.61 7.38 6.88
N LEU A 227 8.69 6.75 6.42
CA LEU A 227 8.79 5.29 6.31
C LEU A 227 8.69 4.61 7.69
N ALA A 228 9.41 5.14 8.69
CA ALA A 228 9.33 4.64 10.07
C ALA A 228 7.91 4.74 10.64
N HIS A 229 7.19 5.83 10.36
CA HIS A 229 5.77 5.95 10.71
C HIS A 229 4.92 4.89 9.99
N GLY A 230 5.22 4.58 8.72
CA GLY A 230 4.58 3.49 7.99
C GLY A 230 4.77 2.12 8.64
N TYR A 231 5.92 1.86 9.27
CA TYR A 231 6.15 0.62 10.05
C TYR A 231 5.31 0.57 11.32
N ILE A 232 5.21 1.69 12.04
CA ILE A 232 4.39 1.78 13.25
C ILE A 232 2.91 1.56 12.91
N LEU A 233 2.44 2.24 11.87
CA LEU A 233 1.05 2.16 11.42
C LEU A 233 0.66 0.72 11.01
N PHE A 234 1.58 -0.05 10.45
CA PHE A 234 1.36 -1.47 10.16
C PHE A 234 0.99 -2.25 11.43
N ALA A 235 1.80 -2.12 12.49
CA ALA A 235 1.58 -2.80 13.76
C ALA A 235 0.33 -2.28 14.49
N ASP A 236 0.11 -0.97 14.46
CA ASP A 236 -1.04 -0.33 15.09
C ASP A 236 -2.36 -0.75 14.43
N THR A 237 -2.37 -0.94 13.11
CA THR A 237 -3.54 -1.44 12.37
C THR A 237 -3.99 -2.81 12.88
N GLU A 238 -3.06 -3.74 13.11
CA GLU A 238 -3.37 -5.05 13.68
C GLU A 238 -3.79 -4.94 15.16
N ARG A 239 -3.09 -4.12 15.94
CA ARG A 239 -3.41 -3.93 17.37
C ARG A 239 -4.80 -3.35 17.59
N HIS A 240 -5.24 -2.46 16.70
CA HIS A 240 -6.52 -1.75 16.84
C HIS A 240 -7.72 -2.69 16.82
N VAL A 241 -7.66 -3.80 16.07
CA VAL A 241 -8.78 -4.75 15.98
C VAL A 241 -8.76 -5.82 17.08
N MET A 242 -7.65 -5.97 17.81
CA MET A 242 -7.50 -7.00 18.85
C MET A 242 -8.63 -7.02 19.89
N PRO A 243 -9.11 -5.88 20.42
CA PRO A 243 -10.21 -5.90 21.39
C PRO A 243 -11.51 -6.50 20.84
N ILE A 244 -11.84 -6.20 19.57
CA ILE A 244 -13.06 -6.71 18.93
C ILE A 244 -12.89 -8.19 18.60
N ILE A 245 -11.72 -8.60 18.12
CA ILE A 245 -11.40 -10.02 17.94
C ILE A 245 -11.55 -10.77 19.27
N GLY A 246 -11.01 -10.23 20.37
CA GLY A 246 -11.16 -10.80 21.70
C GLY A 246 -12.62 -10.98 22.08
N LYS A 247 -13.45 -9.96 21.86
CA LYS A 247 -14.90 -10.03 22.08
C LYS A 247 -15.58 -11.13 21.27
N CYS A 248 -15.20 -11.33 20.00
CA CYS A 248 -15.77 -12.39 19.17
C CYS A 248 -15.44 -13.78 19.75
N LEU A 249 -14.20 -14.00 20.18
CA LEU A 249 -13.75 -15.26 20.77
C LEU A 249 -14.42 -15.53 22.13
N GLU A 250 -14.57 -14.50 22.96
CA GLU A 250 -15.33 -14.57 24.21
C GLU A 250 -16.80 -14.87 23.94
N GLY A 251 -17.39 -14.28 22.90
CA GLY A 251 -18.74 -14.56 22.43
C GLY A 251 -18.94 -16.03 22.08
N MET A 252 -18.05 -16.60 21.26
CA MET A 252 -18.07 -18.04 20.92
C MET A 252 -17.97 -18.94 22.16
N THR A 253 -17.09 -18.59 23.10
CA THR A 253 -16.93 -19.34 24.35
C THR A 253 -18.21 -19.30 25.18
N ARG A 254 -18.80 -18.12 25.36
CA ARG A 254 -20.06 -17.94 26.09
C ARG A 254 -21.21 -18.70 25.44
N THR A 255 -21.30 -18.66 24.12
CA THR A 255 -22.29 -19.41 23.35
C THR A 255 -22.18 -20.92 23.61
N GLY A 256 -20.95 -21.47 23.63
CA GLY A 256 -20.73 -22.86 24.00
C GLY A 256 -21.14 -23.19 25.44
N THR A 257 -20.87 -22.30 26.40
CA THR A 257 -21.26 -22.52 27.80
C THR A 257 -22.77 -22.44 28.05
N ASN A 258 -23.52 -21.78 27.16
CA ASN A 258 -24.96 -21.59 27.30
C ASN A 258 -25.80 -22.74 26.71
N VAL A 259 -25.17 -23.72 26.05
CA VAL A 259 -25.85 -24.93 25.58
C VAL A 259 -26.40 -25.70 26.78
N ASN A 260 -27.67 -26.11 26.71
CA ASN A 260 -28.36 -26.75 27.83
C ASN A 260 -29.03 -28.05 27.36
N GLU A 261 -28.37 -29.16 27.62
CA GLU A 261 -28.78 -30.50 27.21
C GLU A 261 -30.11 -30.93 27.84
N ARG A 262 -30.39 -30.49 29.07
CA ARG A 262 -31.64 -30.80 29.77
C ARG A 262 -32.81 -30.05 29.16
N ASN A 263 -32.62 -28.76 28.89
CA ASN A 263 -33.64 -27.95 28.24
C ASN A 263 -33.93 -28.47 26.83
N ASP A 264 -32.90 -28.83 26.07
CA ASP A 264 -33.08 -29.40 24.72
C ASP A 264 -33.89 -30.71 24.76
N SER A 265 -33.66 -31.56 25.76
CA SER A 265 -34.45 -32.78 25.98
C SER A 265 -35.92 -32.47 26.29
N VAL A 266 -36.19 -31.45 27.12
CA VAL A 266 -37.56 -31.00 27.42
C VAL A 266 -38.24 -30.44 26.17
N VAL A 267 -37.54 -29.59 25.41
CA VAL A 267 -38.05 -29.04 24.14
C VAL A 267 -38.42 -30.16 23.16
N LEU A 268 -37.63 -31.23 23.09
CA LEU A 268 -37.96 -32.38 22.23
C LEU A 268 -39.26 -33.06 22.68
N ILE A 269 -39.43 -33.29 23.99
CA ILE A 269 -40.64 -33.87 24.56
C ILE A 269 -41.85 -32.98 24.23
N GLU A 270 -41.76 -31.68 24.49
CA GLU A 270 -42.86 -30.74 24.24
C GLU A 270 -43.28 -30.70 22.76
N GLN A 271 -42.33 -30.84 21.84
CA GLN A 271 -42.61 -30.87 20.41
C GLN A 271 -43.26 -32.16 19.92
N HIS A 272 -42.97 -33.31 20.54
CA HIS A 272 -43.32 -34.62 20.01
C HIS A 272 -44.25 -35.45 20.89
N LYS A 273 -44.53 -35.01 22.12
CA LYS A 273 -45.47 -35.69 23.01
C LYS A 273 -46.85 -35.71 22.34
N SER A 274 -47.23 -36.90 21.90
CA SER A 274 -48.45 -37.15 21.13
C SER A 274 -49.74 -37.08 21.96
N GLY A 275 -49.61 -37.08 23.28
CA GLY A 275 -50.75 -37.19 24.20
C GLY A 275 -51.28 -38.62 24.34
N PHE A 276 -50.73 -39.60 23.62
CA PHE A 276 -51.07 -41.00 23.82
C PHE A 276 -50.59 -41.48 25.18
N GLU A 277 -51.49 -42.10 25.92
CA GLU A 277 -51.14 -42.80 27.14
C GLU A 277 -50.42 -44.10 26.79
N ARG A 278 -49.50 -44.50 27.66
CA ARG A 278 -48.80 -45.78 27.53
C ARG A 278 -49.85 -46.90 27.64
N PRO A 279 -49.83 -47.91 26.73
CA PRO A 279 -50.75 -49.03 26.82
C PRO A 279 -50.71 -49.69 28.20
N GLY A 280 -51.89 -49.89 28.78
CA GLY A 280 -52.05 -50.66 30.02
C GLY A 280 -52.00 -52.16 29.76
N ASP A 281 -52.19 -52.94 30.82
CA ASP A 281 -52.26 -54.40 30.72
C ASP A 281 -53.46 -54.83 29.87
N VAL A 282 -53.25 -55.85 29.04
CA VAL A 282 -54.32 -56.43 28.22
C VAL A 282 -55.24 -57.24 29.13
N GLU A 283 -56.52 -56.90 29.16
CA GLU A 283 -57.50 -57.62 29.98
C GLU A 283 -57.73 -59.05 29.47
N PHE A 284 -58.03 -59.97 30.39
CA PHE A 284 -58.35 -61.36 30.06
C PHE A 284 -59.76 -61.46 29.47
N GLU A 285 -59.89 -61.98 28.26
CA GLU A 285 -61.18 -62.24 27.62
C GLU A 285 -61.72 -63.63 27.98
N ASP A 286 -62.61 -63.70 28.98
CA ASP A 286 -63.27 -64.96 29.38
C ASP A 286 -64.49 -65.28 28.50
N TYR A 287 -64.32 -66.18 27.53
CA TYR A 287 -65.39 -66.61 26.64
C TYR A 287 -66.36 -67.65 27.25
N SER A 288 -66.12 -68.14 28.46
CA SER A 288 -66.96 -69.19 29.08
C SER A 288 -68.36 -68.71 29.49
N GLN A 289 -68.60 -67.38 29.54
CA GLN A 289 -69.90 -66.78 29.86
C GLN A 289 -70.69 -66.27 28.64
N GLY A 290 -70.27 -66.62 27.41
CA GLY A 290 -70.91 -66.21 26.16
C GLY A 290 -70.23 -65.01 25.50
N ILE A 291 -70.15 -65.03 24.17
CA ILE A 291 -69.36 -64.08 23.37
C ILE A 291 -70.05 -62.71 23.33
N ASN A 292 -69.77 -61.85 24.30
CA ASN A 292 -69.91 -60.41 24.11
C ASN A 292 -68.59 -59.90 23.53
N ARG A 293 -68.55 -59.68 22.21
CA ARG A 293 -67.42 -58.99 21.57
C ARG A 293 -67.36 -57.57 22.14
N ALA A 294 -66.54 -57.35 23.15
CA ALA A 294 -66.10 -56.00 23.48
C ALA A 294 -65.35 -55.47 22.25
N SER A 295 -65.73 -54.29 21.78
CA SER A 295 -65.08 -53.61 20.66
C SER A 295 -63.58 -53.54 20.94
N SER A 296 -62.80 -54.16 20.06
CA SER A 296 -61.35 -54.04 20.07
C SER A 296 -61.00 -52.57 19.91
N ASP A 297 -60.73 -51.88 21.02
CA ASP A 297 -60.04 -50.59 21.06
C ASP A 297 -58.57 -50.83 20.73
N SER A 298 -58.32 -51.39 19.54
CA SER A 298 -57.05 -51.28 18.85
C SER A 298 -56.95 -49.83 18.35
N SER A 299 -56.71 -48.91 19.26
CA SER A 299 -56.22 -47.61 18.88
C SER A 299 -55.41 -47.07 20.01
N LEU A 300 -54.20 -46.62 19.69
CA LEU A 300 -53.56 -45.52 20.41
C LEU A 300 -54.67 -44.53 20.77
N GLY A 301 -55.06 -44.50 22.05
CA GLY A 301 -56.29 -43.85 22.49
C GLY A 301 -56.26 -42.36 22.18
N THR A 302 -57.27 -41.83 21.50
CA THR A 302 -57.33 -40.40 21.15
C THR A 302 -57.20 -39.53 22.42
N PRO A 303 -56.42 -38.43 22.39
CA PRO A 303 -56.18 -37.63 23.58
C PRO A 303 -57.47 -36.92 24.02
N LYS A 304 -57.92 -37.12 25.26
CA LYS A 304 -59.00 -36.33 25.87
C LYS A 304 -58.41 -35.03 26.43
N GLY A 305 -58.63 -33.90 25.74
CA GLY A 305 -58.36 -32.55 26.23
C GLY A 305 -59.30 -31.52 25.61
N PRO A 306 -59.64 -30.41 26.29
CA PRO A 306 -60.77 -29.56 25.92
C PRO A 306 -60.51 -28.71 24.66
N LEU A 307 -61.39 -28.83 23.66
CA LEU A 307 -61.54 -27.84 22.61
C LEU A 307 -62.20 -26.59 23.22
N GLU A 308 -61.46 -25.49 23.37
CA GLU A 308 -62.07 -24.17 23.49
C GLU A 308 -62.01 -23.45 22.14
N LEU A 309 -63.20 -23.16 21.62
CA LEU A 309 -63.46 -22.35 20.45
C LEU A 309 -63.16 -20.87 20.73
N LEU A 310 -62.30 -20.26 19.91
CA LEU A 310 -62.46 -18.84 19.58
C LEU A 310 -62.16 -18.61 18.09
N GLY A 311 -63.22 -18.38 17.33
CA GLY A 311 -63.13 -18.11 15.90
C GLY A 311 -62.73 -16.67 15.57
N LYS A 312 -62.16 -16.49 14.36
CA LYS A 312 -62.62 -15.51 13.35
C LYS A 312 -61.85 -15.65 12.03
N ASN A 313 -62.60 -16.03 10.99
CA ASN A 313 -62.47 -15.74 9.55
C ASN A 313 -61.20 -15.08 8.99
N LYS A 314 -60.69 -15.66 7.88
CA LYS A 314 -60.75 -15.03 6.54
C LYS A 314 -60.37 -16.01 5.39
N ASN A 315 -61.35 -16.24 4.51
CA ASN A 315 -61.29 -16.48 3.06
C ASN A 315 -59.97 -16.96 2.41
N LYS A 316 -60.02 -18.10 1.72
CA LYS A 316 -60.12 -18.18 0.24
C LYS A 316 -60.22 -19.62 -0.27
N THR A 317 -61.42 -19.94 -0.75
CA THR A 317 -61.83 -20.79 -1.86
C THR A 317 -60.78 -21.70 -2.53
N PHE A 318 -60.89 -23.01 -2.26
CA PHE A 318 -60.37 -24.08 -3.10
C PHE A 318 -61.28 -24.25 -4.33
N ARG A 319 -60.73 -24.15 -5.55
CA ARG A 319 -61.34 -24.68 -6.78
C ARG A 319 -60.47 -25.82 -7.29
N LEU A 320 -61.00 -27.03 -7.23
CA LEU A 320 -60.54 -28.19 -8.00
C LEU A 320 -61.56 -28.41 -9.11
N PHE A 321 -61.13 -28.45 -10.37
CA PHE A 321 -61.47 -29.52 -11.34
C PHE A 321 -60.78 -29.28 -12.69
N ASN A 322 -59.98 -30.27 -13.07
CA ASN A 322 -59.70 -30.81 -14.41
C ASN A 322 -59.31 -29.91 -15.60
N LYS A 323 -58.12 -30.20 -16.13
CA LYS A 323 -57.98 -30.68 -17.53
C LYS A 323 -56.66 -31.44 -17.77
N LYS A 324 -56.77 -32.70 -18.22
CA LYS A 324 -55.81 -33.39 -19.10
C LYS A 324 -55.61 -32.49 -20.35
N SER A 325 -54.51 -32.45 -21.10
CA SER A 325 -53.65 -33.50 -21.64
C SER A 325 -52.47 -32.87 -22.40
N LYS A 326 -51.41 -33.68 -22.63
CA LYS A 326 -50.63 -33.91 -23.87
C LYS A 326 -49.11 -33.88 -23.71
N VAL A 327 -48.58 -35.08 -23.92
CA VAL A 327 -47.24 -35.45 -24.40
C VAL A 327 -46.91 -34.71 -25.71
N GLY A 328 -45.67 -34.28 -25.85
CA GLY A 328 -45.07 -33.79 -27.09
C GLY A 328 -43.58 -34.13 -27.13
N PHE A 329 -43.20 -34.85 -28.17
CA PHE A 329 -41.90 -35.46 -28.47
C PHE A 329 -40.74 -34.47 -28.71
N THR A 330 -39.54 -34.97 -28.40
CA THR A 330 -38.28 -34.94 -29.18
C THR A 330 -38.29 -34.29 -30.57
N THR A 331 -37.32 -33.41 -30.85
CA THR A 331 -36.30 -33.61 -31.91
C THR A 331 -35.16 -32.58 -31.86
N LEU A 332 -33.96 -33.13 -32.13
CA LEU A 332 -32.70 -32.55 -32.66
C LEU A 332 -31.88 -31.60 -31.79
#